data_AF-A9GG91-F1
#
_entry.id   AF-A9GG91-F1
#
_cell.length_a   1.000
_cell.length_b   1.000
_cell.length_c   1.000
_cell.angle_alpha   90.00
_cell.angle_beta   90.00
_cell.angle_gamma   90.00
#
_symmetry.space_group_name_H-M   'P 1'
#
loop_
_entity.id
_entity.type
_entity.pdbx_description
1 polymer ?
#
loop_
_entity_poly.entity_id
_entity_poly.type
_entity_poly.pdbx_seq_one_letter_code
_entity_poly.pdbx_strand_id
1 'polypeptide(L)'
;MKHNVDGLLDIVYQYYPRGVGIMDDGDIDVQRCAETEEHDRLVRARIEASKGDRWRGLRRRIQDGFPGRFMNHSLHLPAGGCDACYSFSIDMPESTGRTLWFHVSFLVPYYIVHSSRTIDIVKQTRDSFSVKFLGLHFIVPRSPFDPRFVARPDDGQKFAIITKKYATFDLLPDEQPCAEWISGDIEATFGCERMPPEIGTVLVPDVMAGLRLPGEARIYDCLFTDYHTWVEPSPSDESAPGVQIEAGNLTQPLIAVLTVLAALYCILWPLMPKLQSGSCYYVVKTDGFLRKDELIDALAKIRVLLDPPMTRWGVSARREFEAAARELEALVASWDGEGEPPAAMVAWAWSFLASWPVNSEPVASS
;
A
#
# COMPACT_ATOMS: atom_id res chain seq x y z
N MET A 1 2.41 18.04 -32.97
CA MET A 1 3.12 16.92 -32.30
C MET A 1 4.61 16.96 -32.63
N LYS A 2 5.42 17.41 -31.66
CA LYS A 2 6.87 17.59 -31.76
C LYS A 2 7.68 16.29 -31.70
N HIS A 3 7.17 15.25 -31.05
CA HIS A 3 7.82 13.94 -30.92
C HIS A 3 6.82 12.83 -31.26
N ASN A 4 7.28 11.70 -31.81
CA ASN A 4 6.53 10.45 -31.86
C ASN A 4 6.72 9.67 -30.54
N VAL A 5 6.02 8.54 -30.39
CA VAL A 5 6.11 7.71 -29.18
C VAL A 5 7.55 7.26 -28.92
N ASP A 6 8.26 6.76 -29.94
CA ASP A 6 9.63 6.28 -29.80
C ASP A 6 10.58 7.39 -29.29
N GLY A 7 10.46 8.60 -29.82
CA GLY A 7 11.26 9.73 -29.36
C GLY A 7 10.94 10.15 -27.92
N LEU A 8 9.71 9.97 -27.45
CA LEU A 8 9.36 10.18 -26.04
C LEU A 8 9.95 9.08 -25.14
N LEU A 9 9.93 7.82 -25.59
CA LEU A 9 10.56 6.71 -24.88
C LEU A 9 12.07 6.91 -24.75
N ASP A 10 12.74 7.35 -25.81
CA ASP A 10 14.17 7.67 -25.77
C ASP A 10 14.49 8.73 -24.71
N ILE A 11 13.62 9.72 -24.52
CA ILE A 11 13.76 10.72 -23.45
C ILE A 11 13.51 10.07 -22.09
N VAL A 12 12.46 9.27 -21.93
CA VAL A 12 12.18 8.55 -20.67
C VAL A 12 13.40 7.73 -20.24
N TYR A 13 14.02 6.97 -21.15
CA TYR A 13 15.18 6.13 -20.83
C TYR A 13 16.46 6.91 -20.50
N GLN A 14 16.50 8.23 -20.72
CA GLN A 14 17.59 9.08 -20.22
C GLN A 14 17.45 9.40 -18.73
N TYR A 15 16.25 9.29 -18.16
CA TYR A 15 15.93 9.70 -16.80
C TYR A 15 15.44 8.55 -15.93
N TYR A 16 15.05 7.43 -16.54
CA TYR A 16 14.57 6.24 -15.86
C TYR A 16 15.37 5.01 -16.33
N PRO A 17 16.05 4.29 -15.41
CA PRO A 17 16.87 3.15 -15.77
C PRO A 17 16.00 1.95 -16.18
N ARG A 18 16.42 1.26 -17.24
CA ARG A 18 15.67 0.12 -17.81
C ARG A 18 15.99 -1.17 -17.07
N GLY A 19 14.96 -1.86 -16.59
CA GLY A 19 15.06 -3.16 -15.91
C GLY A 19 15.84 -3.13 -14.59
N VAL A 20 16.18 -1.95 -14.08
CA VAL A 20 16.87 -1.80 -12.80
C VAL A 20 15.86 -1.78 -11.66
N GLY A 21 16.22 -2.38 -10.53
CA GLY A 21 15.36 -2.48 -9.35
C GLY A 21 14.42 -3.69 -9.37
N ILE A 22 14.46 -4.54 -10.40
CA ILE A 22 13.72 -5.81 -10.44
C ILE A 22 14.67 -6.95 -10.04
N MET A 23 14.38 -7.62 -8.94
CA MET A 23 15.12 -8.81 -8.50
C MET A 23 14.62 -10.07 -9.22
N ASP A 24 15.44 -11.14 -9.23
CA ASP A 24 15.13 -12.39 -9.94
C ASP A 24 13.87 -13.10 -9.41
N ASP A 25 13.46 -12.81 -8.17
CA ASP A 25 12.23 -13.27 -7.53
C ASP A 25 11.02 -12.35 -7.78
N GLY A 26 11.21 -11.26 -8.51
CA GLY A 26 10.20 -10.23 -8.76
C GLY A 26 10.07 -9.18 -7.66
N ASP A 27 10.87 -9.24 -6.59
CA ASP A 27 10.91 -8.19 -5.58
C ASP A 27 11.55 -6.91 -6.14
N ILE A 28 11.19 -5.78 -5.53
CA ILE A 28 11.59 -4.46 -6.00
C ILE A 28 12.63 -3.83 -5.06
N ASP A 29 13.78 -3.51 -5.62
CA ASP A 29 14.87 -2.79 -4.97
C ASP A 29 14.92 -1.33 -5.46
N VAL A 30 14.15 -0.48 -4.79
CA VAL A 30 14.08 0.97 -5.08
C VAL A 30 15.44 1.65 -4.87
N GLN A 31 16.27 1.13 -3.97
CA GLN A 31 17.58 1.71 -3.67
C GLN A 31 18.52 1.60 -4.88
N ARG A 32 18.48 0.48 -5.60
CA ARG A 32 19.26 0.33 -6.85
C ARG A 32 18.86 1.33 -7.93
N CYS A 33 17.60 1.74 -8.01
CA CYS A 33 17.17 2.79 -8.92
C CYS A 33 17.72 4.16 -8.53
N ALA A 34 17.82 4.45 -7.23
CA ALA A 34 18.32 5.74 -6.73
C ALA A 34 19.83 5.92 -6.99
N GLU A 35 20.57 4.83 -7.20
CA GLU A 35 22.02 4.82 -7.42
C GLU A 35 22.42 4.96 -8.90
N THR A 36 21.46 5.09 -9.82
CA THR A 36 21.75 5.17 -11.26
C THR A 36 22.00 6.60 -11.76
N GLU A 37 22.78 6.72 -12.83
CA GLU A 37 23.04 8.00 -13.48
C GLU A 37 21.77 8.63 -14.09
N GLU A 38 20.81 7.82 -14.52
CA GLU A 38 19.48 8.25 -14.96
C GLU A 38 18.73 8.97 -13.83
N HIS A 39 18.71 8.38 -12.63
CA HIS A 39 18.06 8.98 -11.47
C HIS A 39 18.72 10.29 -11.05
N ASP A 40 20.06 10.32 -11.02
CA ASP A 40 20.83 11.55 -10.75
C ASP A 40 20.57 12.64 -11.80
N ARG A 41 20.38 12.27 -13.07
CA ARG A 41 19.97 13.22 -14.12
C ARG A 41 18.58 13.79 -13.84
N LEU A 42 17.64 12.95 -13.41
CA LEU A 42 16.27 13.37 -13.10
C LEU A 42 16.22 14.30 -11.87
N VAL A 43 16.94 13.95 -10.80
CA VAL A 43 17.08 14.77 -9.59
C VAL A 43 17.67 16.15 -9.93
N ARG A 44 18.73 16.19 -10.76
CA ARG A 44 19.29 17.47 -11.22
C ARG A 44 18.30 18.27 -12.06
N ALA A 45 17.55 17.62 -12.95
CA ALA A 45 16.53 18.30 -13.75
C ALA A 45 15.45 18.94 -12.87
N ARG A 46 14.99 18.25 -11.81
CA ARG A 46 14.03 18.79 -10.82
C ARG A 46 14.58 20.02 -10.10
N ILE A 47 15.81 19.93 -9.59
CA ILE A 47 16.46 21.02 -8.87
C ILE A 47 16.65 22.23 -9.79
N GLU A 48 17.09 22.04 -11.04
CA GLU A 48 17.21 23.13 -11.99
C GLU A 48 15.86 23.73 -12.38
N ALA A 49 14.84 22.90 -12.61
CA ALA A 49 13.49 23.36 -12.87
C ALA A 49 12.96 24.26 -11.75
N SER A 50 13.25 23.92 -10.48
CA SER A 50 12.84 24.73 -9.31
C SER A 50 13.39 26.17 -9.32
N LYS A 51 14.54 26.38 -9.97
CA LYS A 51 15.22 27.68 -10.02
C LYS A 51 14.69 28.58 -11.14
N GLY A 52 13.88 28.05 -12.06
CA GLY A 52 13.42 28.76 -13.26
C GLY A 52 12.49 29.96 -12.97
N ASP A 53 12.84 31.13 -13.51
CA ASP A 53 12.01 32.34 -13.42
C ASP A 53 10.68 32.24 -14.17
N ARG A 54 10.66 31.46 -15.27
CA ARG A 54 9.46 31.22 -16.08
C ARG A 54 8.33 30.64 -15.24
N TRP A 55 8.62 29.61 -14.44
CA TRP A 55 7.67 29.01 -13.51
C TRP A 55 7.19 30.01 -12.45
N ARG A 56 8.10 30.76 -11.83
CA ARG A 56 7.73 31.80 -10.85
C ARG A 56 6.86 32.90 -11.45
N GLY A 57 7.07 33.24 -12.72
CA GLY A 57 6.27 34.21 -13.46
C GLY A 57 4.85 33.69 -13.74
N LEU A 58 4.74 32.49 -14.30
CA LEU A 58 3.46 31.82 -14.55
C LEU A 58 2.63 31.70 -13.27
N ARG A 59 3.24 31.19 -12.18
CA ARG A 59 2.57 31.02 -10.89
C ARG A 59 1.94 32.32 -10.38
N ARG A 60 2.65 33.44 -10.48
CA ARG A 60 2.12 34.75 -10.06
C ARG A 60 0.90 35.14 -10.87
N ARG A 61 0.96 35.04 -12.19
CA ARG A 61 -0.18 35.39 -13.07
C ARG A 61 -1.40 34.51 -12.82
N ILE A 62 -1.21 33.20 -12.62
CA ILE A 62 -2.31 32.29 -12.28
C ILE A 62 -2.89 32.62 -10.91
N GLN A 63 -2.03 32.87 -9.90
CA GLN A 63 -2.49 33.24 -8.56
C GLN A 63 -3.27 34.57 -8.56
N ASP A 64 -2.85 35.55 -9.37
CA ASP A 64 -3.54 36.82 -9.54
C ASP A 64 -4.89 36.65 -10.28
N GLY A 65 -4.96 35.75 -11.27
CA GLY A 65 -6.19 35.42 -12.00
C GLY A 65 -7.18 34.57 -11.21
N PHE A 66 -6.69 33.75 -10.28
CA PHE A 66 -7.48 32.81 -9.47
C PHE A 66 -7.15 32.94 -7.97
N PRO A 67 -7.42 34.11 -7.36
CA PRO A 67 -7.08 34.36 -5.97
C PRO A 67 -7.79 33.36 -5.04
N GLY A 68 -7.03 32.76 -4.13
CA GLY A 68 -7.52 31.80 -3.14
C GLY A 68 -7.86 30.40 -3.67
N ARG A 69 -7.75 30.16 -4.98
CA ARG A 69 -8.10 28.87 -5.62
C ARG A 69 -6.90 28.09 -6.15
N PHE A 70 -5.74 28.71 -6.20
CA PHE A 70 -4.51 28.13 -6.72
C PHE A 70 -3.75 27.34 -5.64
N MET A 71 -3.40 26.09 -5.95
CA MET A 71 -2.54 25.24 -5.14
C MET A 71 -1.28 24.84 -5.91
N ASN A 72 -0.11 25.07 -5.32
CA ASN A 72 1.18 24.69 -5.90
C ASN A 72 1.64 23.32 -5.37
N HIS A 73 1.77 22.33 -6.27
CA HIS A 73 2.21 20.98 -5.91
C HIS A 73 3.71 20.75 -6.16
N SER A 74 4.40 21.67 -6.84
CA SER A 74 5.84 21.60 -7.13
C SER A 74 6.77 22.08 -6.00
N LEU A 75 6.31 22.09 -4.75
CA LEU A 75 7.13 22.52 -3.61
C LEU A 75 8.29 21.56 -3.32
N HIS A 76 8.23 20.32 -3.82
CA HIS A 76 9.24 19.28 -3.62
C HIS A 76 10.44 19.37 -4.59
N LEU A 77 10.31 20.12 -5.71
CA LEU A 77 11.36 20.19 -6.74
C LEU A 77 12.74 20.68 -6.24
N PRO A 78 12.85 21.69 -5.34
CA PRO A 78 14.16 22.13 -4.82
C PRO A 78 14.94 21.04 -4.06
N ALA A 79 14.24 20.07 -3.49
CA ALA A 79 14.84 18.93 -2.79
C ALA A 79 15.12 17.75 -3.74
N GLY A 80 14.84 17.89 -5.04
CA GLY A 80 14.96 16.80 -6.00
C GLY A 80 13.90 15.71 -5.82
N GLY A 81 12.73 16.06 -5.25
CA GLY A 81 11.66 15.14 -4.84
C GLY A 81 11.00 14.36 -5.97
N CYS A 82 9.67 14.23 -5.96
CA CYS A 82 8.91 13.51 -6.99
C CYS A 82 8.74 14.30 -8.30
N ASP A 83 8.04 13.73 -9.28
CA ASP A 83 7.59 14.33 -10.55
C ASP A 83 8.66 14.74 -11.58
N ALA A 84 8.25 14.81 -12.83
CA ALA A 84 9.03 15.31 -13.97
C ALA A 84 8.40 16.60 -14.56
N CYS A 85 7.59 17.30 -13.76
CA CYS A 85 6.84 18.47 -14.18
C CYS A 85 6.70 19.57 -13.11
N TYR A 86 6.32 20.76 -13.56
CA TYR A 86 5.63 21.73 -12.73
C TYR A 86 4.16 21.31 -12.59
N SER A 87 3.67 21.12 -11.36
CA SER A 87 2.32 20.68 -11.05
C SER A 87 1.62 21.71 -10.17
N PHE A 88 0.38 22.01 -10.52
CA PHE A 88 -0.50 22.86 -9.74
C PHE A 88 -1.96 22.50 -10.03
N SER A 89 -2.85 22.97 -9.16
CA SER A 89 -4.28 22.78 -9.33
C SER A 89 -5.06 24.07 -9.05
N ILE A 90 -6.24 24.16 -9.67
CA ILE A 90 -7.22 25.21 -9.44
C ILE A 90 -8.49 24.57 -8.91
N ASP A 91 -8.93 25.01 -7.74
CA ASP A 91 -10.25 24.65 -7.22
C ASP A 91 -11.32 25.42 -7.99
N MET A 92 -12.23 24.67 -8.60
CA MET A 92 -13.39 25.23 -9.28
C MET A 92 -14.38 25.76 -8.22
N PRO A 93 -15.24 26.75 -8.55
CA PRO A 93 -16.17 27.32 -7.59
C PRO A 93 -16.98 26.27 -6.82
N GLU A 94 -17.29 26.54 -5.55
CA GLU A 94 -17.88 25.60 -4.58
C GLU A 94 -19.12 24.85 -5.07
N SER A 95 -19.88 25.43 -6.01
CA SER A 95 -21.02 24.77 -6.65
C SER A 95 -20.66 23.48 -7.39
N THR A 96 -19.38 23.24 -7.67
CA THR A 96 -18.87 22.06 -8.38
C THR A 96 -18.05 21.13 -7.49
N GLY A 97 -17.34 21.65 -6.48
CA GLY A 97 -16.46 20.86 -5.61
C GLY A 97 -15.34 20.12 -6.35
N ARG A 98 -14.97 20.57 -7.57
CA ARG A 98 -14.00 19.92 -8.46
C ARG A 98 -12.68 20.67 -8.47
N THR A 99 -11.61 19.97 -8.83
CA THR A 99 -10.26 20.51 -8.94
C THR A 99 -9.71 20.19 -10.32
N LEU A 100 -9.27 21.23 -11.02
CA LEU A 100 -8.61 21.12 -12.32
C LEU A 100 -7.10 21.09 -12.12
N TRP A 101 -6.44 20.11 -12.73
CA TRP A 101 -5.01 19.84 -12.58
C TRP A 101 -4.25 20.23 -13.84
N PHE A 102 -3.07 20.79 -13.63
CA PHE A 102 -2.16 21.23 -14.69
C PHE A 102 -0.76 20.71 -14.39
N HIS A 103 -0.16 20.09 -15.40
CA HIS A 103 1.21 19.61 -15.33
C HIS A 103 1.99 20.04 -16.56
N VAL A 104 3.12 20.71 -16.36
CA VAL A 104 4.01 21.18 -17.43
C VAL A 104 5.34 20.46 -17.31
N SER A 105 5.66 19.57 -18.25
CA SER A 105 6.91 18.82 -18.17
C SER A 105 8.10 19.76 -18.37
N PHE A 106 9.16 19.55 -17.59
CA PHE A 106 10.45 20.21 -17.83
C PHE A 106 11.44 19.30 -18.58
N LEU A 107 11.05 18.04 -18.86
CA LEU A 107 11.83 17.11 -19.68
C LEU A 107 11.47 17.19 -21.15
N VAL A 108 10.19 17.47 -21.45
CA VAL A 108 9.67 17.54 -22.82
C VAL A 108 8.81 18.79 -23.01
N PRO A 109 8.65 19.30 -24.24
CA PRO A 109 7.86 20.50 -24.51
C PRO A 109 6.36 20.20 -24.56
N TYR A 110 5.84 19.55 -23.52
CA TYR A 110 4.44 19.17 -23.38
C TYR A 110 3.85 19.58 -22.03
N TYR A 111 2.55 19.85 -22.04
CA TYR A 111 1.74 19.97 -20.84
C TYR A 111 0.48 19.12 -20.92
N ILE A 112 -0.14 18.88 -19.77
CA ILE A 112 -1.45 18.25 -19.66
C ILE A 112 -2.37 19.05 -18.75
N VAL A 113 -3.66 18.91 -19.02
CA VAL A 113 -4.76 19.44 -18.22
C VAL A 113 -5.79 18.35 -18.07
N HIS A 114 -6.17 18.05 -16.83
CA HIS A 114 -7.17 17.03 -16.54
C HIS A 114 -7.99 17.41 -15.31
N SER A 115 -9.21 16.90 -15.25
CA SER A 115 -10.01 16.89 -14.03
C SER A 115 -9.86 15.53 -13.35
N SER A 116 -10.49 15.36 -12.19
CA SER A 116 -10.58 14.06 -11.54
C SER A 116 -12.02 13.58 -11.50
N ARG A 117 -12.24 12.32 -11.86
CA ARG A 117 -13.53 11.64 -11.71
C ARG A 117 -13.44 10.53 -10.69
N THR A 118 -14.55 10.31 -10.02
CA THR A 118 -14.73 9.23 -9.07
C THR A 118 -15.73 8.24 -9.65
N ILE A 119 -15.39 6.95 -9.60
CA ILE A 119 -16.30 5.85 -9.94
C ILE A 119 -16.45 4.93 -8.74
N ASP A 120 -17.63 4.36 -8.62
CA ASP A 120 -17.95 3.34 -7.64
C ASP A 120 -17.98 1.98 -8.34
N ILE A 121 -17.03 1.12 -7.99
CA ILE A 121 -16.93 -0.24 -8.53
C ILE A 121 -17.55 -1.18 -7.50
N VAL A 122 -18.63 -1.85 -7.89
CA VAL A 122 -19.27 -2.86 -7.05
C VAL A 122 -18.54 -4.20 -7.25
N LYS A 123 -17.98 -4.73 -6.17
CA LYS A 123 -17.26 -6.00 -6.15
C LYS A 123 -17.90 -6.97 -5.19
N GLN A 124 -18.02 -8.23 -5.59
CA GLN A 124 -18.25 -9.31 -4.65
C GLN A 124 -17.04 -9.40 -3.72
N THR A 125 -17.27 -9.48 -2.41
CA THR A 125 -16.18 -9.63 -1.44
C THR A 125 -15.45 -10.95 -1.63
N ARG A 126 -14.14 -10.95 -1.34
CA ARG A 126 -13.32 -12.16 -1.48
C ARG A 126 -13.79 -13.22 -0.48
N ASP A 127 -13.52 -14.49 -0.81
CA ASP A 127 -13.61 -15.61 0.13
C ASP A 127 -12.45 -15.59 1.13
N SER A 128 -12.31 -14.45 1.82
CA SER A 128 -11.39 -14.25 2.92
C SER A 128 -11.94 -13.17 3.84
N PHE A 129 -11.82 -13.38 5.14
CA PHE A 129 -12.11 -12.36 6.13
C PHE A 129 -10.95 -12.17 7.08
N SER A 130 -10.95 -11.04 7.76
CA SER A 130 -9.97 -10.75 8.80
C SER A 130 -10.66 -10.41 10.11
N VAL A 131 -10.02 -10.75 11.22
CA VAL A 131 -10.54 -10.50 12.56
C VAL A 131 -9.42 -9.98 13.45
N LYS A 132 -9.72 -8.94 14.22
CA LYS A 132 -8.88 -8.50 15.33
C LYS A 132 -9.31 -9.25 16.57
N PHE A 133 -8.43 -10.09 17.11
CA PHE A 133 -8.71 -10.93 18.25
C PHE A 133 -7.50 -10.98 19.18
N LEU A 134 -7.70 -10.66 20.46
CA LEU A 134 -6.65 -10.66 21.49
C LEU A 134 -5.37 -9.91 21.10
N GLY A 135 -5.53 -8.74 20.45
CA GLY A 135 -4.41 -7.89 20.00
C GLY A 135 -3.75 -8.34 18.69
N LEU A 136 -4.19 -9.45 18.09
CA LEU A 136 -3.66 -10.00 16.85
C LEU A 136 -4.61 -9.77 15.69
N HIS A 137 -4.06 -9.67 14.47
CA HIS A 137 -4.84 -9.58 13.24
C HIS A 137 -4.77 -10.91 12.50
N PHE A 138 -5.86 -11.67 12.53
CA PHE A 138 -5.97 -12.92 11.79
C PHE A 138 -6.56 -12.69 10.40
N ILE A 139 -6.02 -13.36 9.40
CA ILE A 139 -6.57 -13.46 8.05
C ILE A 139 -6.97 -14.92 7.83
N VAL A 140 -8.25 -15.14 7.54
CA VAL A 140 -8.85 -16.45 7.28
C VAL A 140 -9.27 -16.51 5.82
N PRO A 141 -8.65 -17.34 4.96
CA PRO A 141 -8.99 -17.50 3.55
C PRO A 141 -10.22 -18.41 3.39
N ARG A 142 -11.31 -18.03 4.05
CA ARG A 142 -12.62 -18.68 4.01
C ARG A 142 -13.70 -17.62 3.78
N SER A 143 -14.84 -18.06 3.26
CA SER A 143 -15.95 -17.15 3.01
C SER A 143 -16.44 -16.52 4.33
N PRO A 144 -16.60 -15.18 4.40
CA PRO A 144 -17.21 -14.50 5.55
C PRO A 144 -18.68 -14.89 5.77
N PHE A 145 -19.28 -15.60 4.81
CA PHE A 145 -20.66 -16.08 4.87
C PHE A 145 -20.77 -17.56 5.23
N ASP A 146 -19.65 -18.24 5.48
CA ASP A 146 -19.65 -19.65 5.86
C ASP A 146 -20.05 -19.79 7.34
N PRO A 147 -21.22 -20.41 7.63
CA PRO A 147 -21.74 -20.53 8.98
C PRO A 147 -20.90 -21.41 9.90
N ARG A 148 -19.91 -22.15 9.36
CA ARG A 148 -18.93 -22.89 10.16
C ARG A 148 -17.96 -21.96 10.90
N PHE A 149 -17.71 -20.77 10.36
CA PHE A 149 -16.75 -19.80 10.89
C PHE A 149 -17.42 -18.55 11.44
N VAL A 150 -18.54 -18.13 10.85
CA VAL A 150 -19.24 -16.88 11.20
C VAL A 150 -20.66 -17.20 11.64
N ALA A 151 -20.96 -16.98 12.92
CA ALA A 151 -22.25 -17.28 13.52
C ALA A 151 -23.37 -16.32 13.06
N ARG A 152 -23.01 -15.08 12.72
CA ARG A 152 -23.92 -14.03 12.27
C ARG A 152 -23.36 -13.33 11.03
N PRO A 153 -23.43 -13.97 9.85
CA PRO A 153 -22.97 -13.34 8.62
C PRO A 153 -23.85 -12.13 8.28
N ASP A 154 -23.22 -11.03 7.91
CA ASP A 154 -23.93 -9.83 7.43
C ASP A 154 -24.02 -9.89 5.90
N ASP A 155 -25.19 -10.25 5.38
CA ASP A 155 -25.44 -10.31 3.94
C ASP A 155 -25.21 -8.97 3.23
N GLY A 156 -25.26 -7.85 3.95
CA GLY A 156 -24.90 -6.52 3.43
C GLY A 156 -23.42 -6.40 3.01
N GLN A 157 -22.55 -7.30 3.51
CA GLN A 157 -21.12 -7.34 3.18
C GLN A 157 -20.80 -8.23 1.98
N LYS A 158 -21.79 -8.85 1.32
CA LYS A 158 -21.58 -9.67 0.11
C LYS A 158 -20.97 -8.87 -1.03
N PHE A 159 -21.31 -7.59 -1.09
CA PHE A 159 -20.77 -6.66 -2.05
C PHE A 159 -20.12 -5.50 -1.32
N ALA A 160 -19.00 -5.04 -1.85
CA ALA A 160 -18.33 -3.84 -1.42
C ALA A 160 -18.29 -2.83 -2.56
N ILE A 161 -18.51 -1.57 -2.21
CA ILE A 161 -18.31 -0.45 -3.12
C ILE A 161 -16.85 0.00 -2.94
N ILE A 162 -16.08 -0.12 -4.02
CA ILE A 162 -14.72 0.40 -4.08
C ILE A 162 -14.78 1.72 -4.85
N THR A 163 -14.65 2.82 -4.12
CA THR A 163 -14.57 4.15 -4.72
C THR A 163 -13.16 4.40 -5.24
N LYS A 164 -13.02 4.63 -6.54
CA LYS A 164 -11.74 4.92 -7.20
C LYS A 164 -11.77 6.28 -7.89
N LYS A 165 -10.64 6.97 -7.84
CA LYS A 165 -10.43 8.25 -8.49
C LYS A 165 -9.48 8.09 -9.67
N TYR A 166 -9.80 8.71 -10.79
CA TYR A 166 -8.96 8.70 -12.00
C TYR A 166 -8.98 10.06 -12.72
N ALA A 167 -7.95 10.30 -13.52
CA ALA A 167 -7.80 11.49 -14.33
C ALA A 167 -8.67 11.40 -15.60
N THR A 168 -9.39 12.47 -15.89
CA THR A 168 -10.16 12.58 -17.14
C THR A 168 -9.70 13.80 -17.93
N PHE A 169 -9.54 13.62 -19.24
CA PHE A 169 -9.20 14.71 -20.15
C PHE A 169 -10.44 15.36 -20.78
N ASP A 170 -11.62 14.75 -20.59
CA ASP A 170 -12.92 15.26 -20.98
C ASP A 170 -13.41 16.27 -19.93
N LEU A 171 -12.95 17.50 -20.10
CA LEU A 171 -13.31 18.62 -19.25
C LEU A 171 -14.77 19.01 -19.47
N LEU A 172 -15.42 19.42 -18.39
CA LEU A 172 -16.81 19.88 -18.46
C LEU A 172 -16.89 21.32 -19.01
N PRO A 173 -18.05 21.75 -19.54
CA PRO A 173 -18.19 23.07 -20.16
C PRO A 173 -17.84 24.25 -19.25
N ASP A 174 -17.98 24.10 -17.94
CA ASP A 174 -17.62 25.08 -16.91
C ASP A 174 -16.13 25.09 -16.56
N GLU A 175 -15.43 23.97 -16.75
CA GLU A 175 -13.96 23.84 -16.57
C GLU A 175 -13.20 24.40 -17.77
N GLN A 176 -13.77 24.29 -18.96
CA GLN A 176 -13.11 24.60 -20.22
C GLN A 176 -12.59 26.05 -20.34
N PRO A 177 -13.32 27.11 -19.97
CA PRO A 177 -12.80 28.48 -20.03
C PRO A 177 -11.58 28.71 -19.13
N CYS A 178 -11.55 28.08 -17.95
CA CYS A 178 -10.40 28.14 -17.04
C CYS A 178 -9.21 27.38 -17.63
N ALA A 179 -9.46 26.16 -18.15
CA ALA A 179 -8.46 25.35 -18.80
C ALA A 179 -7.82 26.07 -19.99
N GLU A 180 -8.60 26.71 -20.85
CA GLU A 180 -8.12 27.42 -22.04
C GLU A 180 -7.28 28.65 -21.68
N TRP A 181 -7.73 29.45 -20.71
CA TRP A 181 -6.97 30.62 -20.26
C TRP A 181 -5.60 30.24 -19.71
N ILE A 182 -5.54 29.23 -18.82
CA ILE A 182 -4.29 28.77 -18.22
C ILE A 182 -3.40 28.09 -19.26
N SER A 183 -3.99 27.28 -20.15
CA SER A 183 -3.27 26.62 -21.25
C SER A 183 -2.58 27.65 -22.14
N GLY A 184 -3.26 28.73 -22.52
CA GLY A 184 -2.66 29.81 -23.31
C GLY A 184 -1.46 30.46 -22.62
N ASP A 185 -1.52 30.66 -21.30
CA ASP A 185 -0.41 31.25 -20.53
C ASP A 185 0.76 30.26 -20.36
N ILE A 186 0.48 28.96 -20.22
CA ILE A 186 1.49 27.88 -20.23
C ILE A 186 2.22 27.85 -21.58
N GLU A 187 1.47 27.81 -22.68
CA GLU A 187 2.00 27.76 -24.05
C GLU A 187 2.85 29.01 -24.35
N ALA A 188 2.39 30.19 -23.97
CA ALA A 188 3.15 31.44 -24.13
C ALA A 188 4.44 31.46 -23.29
N THR A 189 4.43 30.85 -22.10
CA THR A 189 5.59 30.86 -21.18
C THR A 189 6.66 29.83 -21.56
N PHE A 190 6.24 28.64 -21.97
CA PHE A 190 7.11 27.49 -22.15
C PHE A 190 7.27 27.06 -23.61
N GLY A 191 6.43 27.55 -24.52
CA GLY A 191 6.42 27.14 -25.92
C GLY A 191 6.10 25.66 -26.10
N CYS A 192 5.33 25.07 -25.19
CA CYS A 192 4.93 23.66 -25.22
C CYS A 192 3.57 23.48 -25.92
N GLU A 193 3.17 22.23 -26.18
CA GLU A 193 1.85 21.88 -26.71
C GLU A 193 1.14 20.88 -25.78
N ARG A 194 -0.19 20.78 -25.85
CA ARG A 194 -0.94 19.81 -25.03
C ARG A 194 -0.65 18.38 -25.51
N MET A 195 -0.27 17.49 -24.59
CA MET A 195 -0.06 16.07 -24.93
C MET A 195 -1.42 15.36 -25.14
N PRO A 196 -1.59 14.60 -26.24
CA PRO A 196 -2.77 13.77 -26.43
C PRO A 196 -2.83 12.59 -25.44
N PRO A 197 -4.01 12.25 -24.89
CA PRO A 197 -4.19 11.11 -23.98
C PRO A 197 -3.71 9.77 -24.55
N GLU A 198 -3.87 9.55 -25.85
CA GLU A 198 -3.50 8.30 -26.53
C GLU A 198 -1.99 8.07 -26.52
N ILE A 199 -1.20 9.14 -26.42
CA ILE A 199 0.26 9.09 -26.34
C ILE A 199 0.70 8.92 -24.88
N GLY A 200 0.17 9.76 -23.98
CA GLY A 200 0.58 9.73 -22.58
C GLY A 200 0.21 8.45 -21.83
N THR A 201 -0.83 7.75 -22.29
CA THR A 201 -1.27 6.47 -21.71
C THR A 201 -0.51 5.25 -22.23
N VAL A 202 0.42 5.40 -23.18
CA VAL A 202 1.26 4.28 -23.64
C VAL A 202 2.11 3.75 -22.48
N LEU A 203 2.16 2.42 -22.35
CA LEU A 203 2.94 1.73 -21.32
C LEU A 203 4.45 1.80 -21.60
N VAL A 204 5.22 1.92 -20.53
CA VAL A 204 6.68 1.82 -20.49
C VAL A 204 7.03 0.69 -19.51
N PRO A 205 6.94 -0.57 -19.95
CA PRO A 205 6.90 -1.71 -19.03
C PRO A 205 8.23 -2.01 -18.34
N ASP A 206 9.34 -1.54 -18.87
CA ASP A 206 10.69 -1.83 -18.42
C ASP A 206 11.30 -0.75 -17.52
N VAL A 207 10.50 0.19 -17.01
CA VAL A 207 10.95 1.22 -16.06
C VAL A 207 10.09 1.24 -14.80
N MET A 208 10.67 1.74 -13.72
CA MET A 208 9.95 2.11 -12.50
C MET A 208 9.80 3.62 -12.41
N ALA A 209 8.57 4.11 -12.38
CA ALA A 209 8.25 5.53 -12.21
C ALA A 209 7.59 5.75 -10.85
N GLY A 210 8.41 5.99 -9.83
CA GLY A 210 7.98 6.28 -8.46
C GLY A 210 7.14 5.15 -7.83
N LEU A 211 5.84 5.36 -7.65
CA LEU A 211 4.86 4.45 -7.07
C LEU A 211 4.39 3.36 -8.05
N ARG A 212 4.76 3.44 -9.34
CA ARG A 212 4.38 2.44 -10.35
C ARG A 212 5.36 1.26 -10.35
N LEU A 213 4.78 0.06 -10.34
CA LEU A 213 5.54 -1.17 -10.54
C LEU A 213 5.98 -1.30 -12.01
N PRO A 214 7.04 -2.07 -12.29
CA PRO A 214 7.36 -2.47 -13.66
C PRO A 214 6.14 -3.08 -14.36
N GLY A 215 5.95 -2.77 -15.64
CA GLY A 215 4.79 -3.19 -16.43
C GLY A 215 3.56 -2.29 -16.29
N GLU A 216 3.51 -1.41 -15.29
CA GLU A 216 2.36 -0.51 -15.04
C GLU A 216 2.64 0.95 -15.43
N ALA A 217 3.91 1.35 -15.47
CA ALA A 217 4.31 2.72 -15.76
C ALA A 217 3.88 3.15 -17.17
N ARG A 218 3.46 4.41 -17.30
CA ARG A 218 3.07 5.05 -18.56
C ARG A 218 3.94 6.26 -18.84
N ILE A 219 3.86 6.77 -20.07
CA ILE A 219 4.53 8.01 -20.46
C ILE A 219 4.12 9.17 -19.54
N TYR A 220 2.86 9.24 -19.10
CA TYR A 220 2.44 10.25 -18.12
C TYR A 220 3.13 10.12 -16.76
N ASP A 221 3.31 8.90 -16.24
CA ASP A 221 4.01 8.67 -14.97
C ASP A 221 5.48 9.11 -15.05
N CYS A 222 6.11 8.94 -16.22
CA CYS A 222 7.52 9.26 -16.42
C CYS A 222 7.77 10.75 -16.75
N LEU A 223 6.92 11.38 -17.55
CA LEU A 223 7.13 12.75 -18.04
C LEU A 223 6.41 13.81 -17.22
N PHE A 224 5.46 13.40 -16.38
CA PHE A 224 4.70 14.30 -15.51
C PHE A 224 4.72 13.81 -14.06
N THR A 225 3.80 12.93 -13.69
CA THR A 225 3.60 12.49 -12.30
C THR A 225 2.99 11.10 -12.25
N ASP A 226 3.35 10.33 -11.25
CA ASP A 226 2.85 8.99 -10.96
C ASP A 226 1.69 8.98 -9.94
N TYR A 227 1.34 10.15 -9.39
CA TYR A 227 0.30 10.28 -8.35
C TYR A 227 -1.13 10.09 -8.87
N HIS A 228 -1.37 10.20 -10.17
CA HIS A 228 -2.70 10.10 -10.76
C HIS A 228 -2.90 8.78 -11.47
N THR A 229 -4.12 8.24 -11.36
CA THR A 229 -4.55 7.10 -12.17
C THR A 229 -5.00 7.61 -13.54
N TRP A 230 -4.21 7.36 -14.57
CA TRP A 230 -4.38 7.96 -15.90
C TRP A 230 -5.44 7.29 -16.79
N VAL A 231 -5.85 6.08 -16.45
CA VAL A 231 -6.84 5.29 -17.18
C VAL A 231 -7.99 4.98 -16.24
N GLU A 232 -9.21 4.96 -16.75
CA GLU A 232 -10.37 4.55 -15.98
C GLU A 232 -10.15 3.13 -15.41
N PRO A 233 -10.23 2.94 -14.08
CA PRO A 233 -10.02 1.64 -13.46
C PRO A 233 -11.03 0.62 -13.98
N SER A 234 -10.54 -0.48 -14.54
CA SER A 234 -11.40 -1.58 -14.92
C SER A 234 -11.87 -2.32 -13.67
N PRO A 235 -13.16 -2.68 -13.57
CA PRO A 235 -13.61 -3.60 -12.55
C PRO A 235 -12.78 -4.88 -12.52
N SER A 236 -12.29 -5.43 -13.64
CA SER A 236 -11.48 -6.67 -13.62
C SER A 236 -10.20 -6.55 -12.80
N ASP A 237 -9.57 -5.39 -12.84
CA ASP A 237 -8.22 -5.18 -12.31
C ASP A 237 -8.26 -4.87 -10.81
N GLU A 238 -9.43 -4.45 -10.32
CA GLU A 238 -9.62 -4.12 -8.92
C GLU A 238 -9.74 -5.35 -8.04
N SER A 239 -8.87 -5.41 -7.05
CA SER A 239 -8.88 -6.43 -6.01
C SER A 239 -10.16 -6.34 -5.19
N ALA A 240 -10.96 -7.41 -5.19
CA ALA A 240 -12.09 -7.50 -4.27
C ALA A 240 -11.59 -7.37 -2.81
N PRO A 241 -12.26 -6.59 -1.94
CA PRO A 241 -11.83 -6.45 -0.57
C PRO A 241 -12.17 -7.71 0.23
N GLY A 242 -11.36 -7.99 1.25
CA GLY A 242 -11.74 -8.90 2.31
C GLY A 242 -12.74 -8.25 3.27
N VAL A 243 -13.42 -9.06 4.06
CA VAL A 243 -14.38 -8.57 5.05
C VAL A 243 -13.71 -8.51 6.42
N GLN A 244 -13.86 -7.42 7.17
CA GLN A 244 -13.47 -7.39 8.58
C GLN A 244 -14.64 -7.84 9.44
N ILE A 245 -14.45 -8.93 10.19
CA ILE A 245 -15.47 -9.49 11.07
C ILE A 245 -15.11 -9.20 12.51
N GLU A 246 -16.10 -8.77 13.30
CA GLU A 246 -15.96 -8.64 14.74
C GLU A 246 -15.87 -10.00 15.41
N ALA A 247 -14.99 -10.15 16.39
CA ALA A 247 -14.79 -11.43 17.08
C ALA A 247 -16.09 -12.00 17.69
N GLY A 248 -17.03 -11.15 18.12
CA GLY A 248 -18.33 -11.56 18.65
C GLY A 248 -19.27 -12.22 17.64
N ASN A 249 -18.99 -12.08 16.34
CA ASN A 249 -19.76 -12.71 15.27
C ASN A 249 -19.16 -14.04 14.79
N LEU A 250 -18.02 -14.47 15.36
CA LEU A 250 -17.41 -15.76 15.04
C LEU A 250 -18.13 -16.91 15.74
N THR A 251 -17.99 -18.11 15.18
CA THR A 251 -18.45 -19.34 15.83
C THR A 251 -17.54 -19.70 17.01
N GLN A 252 -18.08 -20.41 18.01
CA GLN A 252 -17.30 -20.89 19.15
C GLN A 252 -16.10 -21.78 18.75
N PRO A 253 -16.23 -22.69 17.77
CA PRO A 253 -15.10 -23.47 17.26
C PRO A 253 -13.95 -22.60 16.73
N LEU A 254 -14.26 -21.57 15.94
CA LEU A 254 -13.22 -20.67 15.43
C LEU A 254 -12.61 -19.83 16.55
N ILE A 255 -13.40 -19.33 17.50
CA ILE A 255 -12.87 -18.62 18.67
C ILE A 255 -11.87 -19.51 19.44
N ALA A 256 -12.20 -20.78 19.64
CA ALA A 256 -11.34 -21.75 20.30
C ALA A 256 -10.01 -21.92 19.55
N VAL A 257 -10.07 -22.08 18.21
CA VAL A 257 -8.88 -22.14 17.34
C VAL A 257 -8.02 -20.87 17.46
N LEU A 258 -8.62 -19.69 17.31
CA LEU A 258 -7.91 -18.42 17.36
C LEU A 258 -7.28 -18.15 18.74
N THR A 259 -7.91 -18.63 19.81
CA THR A 259 -7.38 -18.51 21.19
C THR A 259 -6.08 -19.30 21.35
N VAL A 260 -6.08 -20.56 20.91
CA VAL A 260 -4.87 -21.41 20.98
C VAL A 260 -3.77 -20.87 20.07
N LEU A 261 -4.11 -20.43 18.85
CA LEU A 261 -3.15 -19.79 17.96
C LEU A 261 -2.58 -18.51 18.57
N ALA A 262 -3.41 -17.66 19.18
CA ALA A 262 -2.94 -16.44 19.83
C ALA A 262 -1.92 -16.76 20.93
N ALA A 263 -2.18 -17.76 21.79
CA ALA A 263 -1.22 -18.19 22.81
C ALA A 263 0.09 -18.69 22.20
N LEU A 264 0.02 -19.53 21.16
CA LEU A 264 1.20 -20.04 20.46
C LEU A 264 2.04 -18.90 19.86
N TYR A 265 1.39 -17.94 19.20
CA TYR A 265 2.07 -16.81 18.57
C TYR A 265 2.63 -15.81 19.60
N CYS A 266 2.00 -15.64 20.76
CA CYS A 266 2.55 -14.89 21.89
C CYS A 266 3.84 -15.50 22.43
N ILE A 267 4.03 -16.83 22.32
CA ILE A 267 5.31 -17.50 22.64
C ILE A 267 6.31 -17.33 21.49
N LEU A 268 5.89 -17.57 20.25
CA LEU A 268 6.77 -17.63 19.09
C LEU A 268 7.38 -16.27 18.73
N TRP A 269 6.58 -15.20 18.69
CA TRP A 269 7.04 -13.91 18.19
C TRP A 269 8.18 -13.27 18.99
N PRO A 270 8.16 -13.24 20.34
CA PRO A 270 9.26 -12.70 21.13
C PRO A 270 10.61 -13.42 20.88
N LEU A 271 10.57 -14.65 20.38
CA LEU A 271 11.75 -15.48 20.10
C LEU A 271 12.34 -15.26 18.70
N MET A 272 11.65 -14.53 17.81
CA MET A 272 12.08 -14.32 16.44
C MET A 272 12.83 -12.98 16.28
N PRO A 273 14.13 -12.99 15.95
CA PRO A 273 14.94 -11.76 15.85
C PRO A 273 14.42 -10.76 14.80
N LYS A 274 13.94 -11.27 13.65
CA LYS A 274 13.42 -10.46 12.54
C LYS A 274 12.18 -9.62 12.90
N LEU A 275 11.50 -9.95 13.99
CA LEU A 275 10.26 -9.28 14.41
C LEU A 275 10.51 -8.23 15.50
N GLN A 276 11.73 -8.15 16.06
CA GLN A 276 12.13 -7.14 17.05
C GLN A 276 12.64 -5.83 16.43
N SER A 277 12.82 -5.78 15.10
CA SER A 277 13.25 -4.56 14.39
C SER A 277 12.14 -3.53 14.15
N GLY A 278 10.92 -3.78 14.65
CA GLY A 278 9.81 -2.81 14.62
C GLY A 278 9.09 -2.65 13.28
N SER A 279 9.40 -3.46 12.26
CA SER A 279 8.87 -3.30 10.90
C SER A 279 7.72 -4.24 10.52
N CYS A 280 7.13 -4.99 11.47
CA CYS A 280 6.14 -6.02 11.14
C CYS A 280 4.84 -5.85 11.93
N TYR A 281 3.73 -5.78 11.20
CA TYR A 281 2.39 -5.90 11.75
C TYR A 281 2.13 -7.37 12.15
N TYR A 282 1.51 -7.60 13.32
CA TYR A 282 1.17 -8.93 13.84
C TYR A 282 -0.02 -9.54 13.05
N VAL A 283 0.26 -9.96 11.82
CA VAL A 283 -0.71 -10.60 10.92
C VAL A 283 -0.47 -12.10 10.88
N VAL A 284 -1.49 -12.88 11.22
CA VAL A 284 -1.46 -14.35 11.20
C VAL A 284 -2.41 -14.86 10.13
N LYS A 285 -1.92 -15.71 9.23
CA LYS A 285 -2.77 -16.43 8.28
C LYS A 285 -3.12 -17.80 8.87
N THR A 286 -4.39 -18.17 8.86
CA THR A 286 -4.88 -19.50 9.30
C THR A 286 -6.07 -19.89 8.44
N ASP A 287 -6.24 -21.17 8.12
CA ASP A 287 -7.40 -21.67 7.37
C ASP A 287 -8.67 -21.86 8.23
N GLY A 288 -8.58 -21.51 9.52
CA GLY A 288 -9.64 -21.62 10.52
C GLY A 288 -9.64 -22.96 11.26
N PHE A 289 -8.67 -23.85 11.00
CA PHE A 289 -8.53 -25.13 11.67
C PHE A 289 -7.19 -25.22 12.42
N LEU A 290 -7.17 -26.04 13.46
CA LEU A 290 -5.94 -26.49 14.09
C LEU A 290 -5.62 -27.89 13.60
N ARG A 291 -4.33 -28.15 13.42
CA ARG A 291 -3.84 -29.49 13.12
C ARG A 291 -2.69 -29.83 14.05
N LYS A 292 -2.68 -31.07 14.53
CA LYS A 292 -1.73 -31.52 15.56
C LYS A 292 -0.29 -31.48 15.07
N ASP A 293 -0.05 -31.89 13.84
CA ASP A 293 1.23 -31.81 13.14
C ASP A 293 1.74 -30.37 13.03
N GLU A 294 0.89 -29.41 12.63
CA GLU A 294 1.26 -28.00 12.55
C GLU A 294 1.64 -27.40 13.92
N LEU A 295 0.91 -27.77 14.98
CA LEU A 295 1.24 -27.38 16.36
C LEU A 295 2.55 -28.01 16.83
N ILE A 296 2.79 -29.29 16.55
CA ILE A 296 4.04 -29.98 16.89
C ILE A 296 5.22 -29.31 16.20
N ASP A 297 5.09 -28.98 14.91
CA ASP A 297 6.12 -28.28 14.14
C ASP A 297 6.41 -26.88 14.70
N ALA A 298 5.37 -26.15 15.08
CA ALA A 298 5.53 -24.84 15.72
C ALA A 298 6.23 -24.94 17.08
N LEU A 299 5.86 -25.92 17.91
CA LEU A 299 6.49 -26.19 19.21
C LEU A 299 7.96 -26.61 19.05
N ALA A 300 8.27 -27.44 18.04
CA ALA A 300 9.65 -27.79 17.71
C ALA A 300 10.48 -26.55 17.34
N LYS A 301 9.92 -25.61 16.56
CA LYS A 301 10.57 -24.33 16.24
C LYS A 301 10.81 -23.48 17.50
N ILE A 302 9.83 -23.41 18.40
CA ILE A 302 9.98 -22.69 19.69
C ILE A 302 11.16 -23.25 20.49
N ARG A 303 11.31 -24.57 20.58
CA ARG A 303 12.44 -25.21 21.27
C ARG A 303 13.79 -24.83 20.66
N VAL A 304 13.89 -24.87 19.33
CA VAL A 304 15.12 -24.47 18.61
C VAL A 304 15.47 -23.01 18.89
N LEU A 305 14.47 -22.12 18.92
CA LEU A 305 14.68 -20.70 19.19
C LEU A 305 15.01 -20.39 20.66
N LEU A 306 14.73 -21.31 21.58
CA LEU A 306 15.05 -21.18 23.00
C LEU A 306 16.45 -21.72 23.37
N ASP A 307 17.18 -22.34 22.44
CA ASP A 307 18.48 -22.97 22.75
C ASP A 307 19.61 -22.72 21.70
N PRO A 308 20.50 -21.72 21.92
CA PRO A 308 20.37 -20.64 22.89
C PRO A 308 19.38 -19.56 22.40
N PRO A 309 18.71 -18.84 23.32
CA PRO A 309 17.80 -17.78 22.93
C PRO A 309 18.57 -16.61 22.31
N MET A 310 18.14 -16.18 21.11
CA MET A 310 18.79 -15.10 20.37
C MET A 310 18.23 -13.71 20.67
N THR A 311 17.12 -13.62 21.41
CA THR A 311 16.42 -12.37 21.66
C THR A 311 16.42 -11.99 23.15
N ARG A 312 16.32 -10.70 23.46
CA ARG A 312 16.27 -10.20 24.85
C ARG A 312 15.13 -10.85 25.65
N TRP A 313 13.97 -10.98 25.02
CA TRP A 313 12.79 -11.65 25.59
C TRP A 313 13.00 -13.16 25.77
N GLY A 314 13.62 -13.82 24.80
CA GLY A 314 13.96 -15.24 24.92
C GLY A 314 14.94 -15.53 26.05
N VAL A 315 15.83 -14.58 26.38
CA VAL A 315 16.73 -14.66 27.53
C VAL A 315 15.98 -14.41 28.85
N SER A 316 15.17 -13.34 28.93
CA SER A 316 14.54 -12.91 30.18
C SER A 316 13.38 -13.80 30.62
N ALA A 317 12.62 -14.36 29.67
CA ALA A 317 11.43 -15.17 29.94
C ALA A 317 11.60 -16.64 29.50
N ARG A 318 12.86 -17.12 29.43
CA ARG A 318 13.18 -18.46 28.92
C ARG A 318 12.40 -19.55 29.64
N ARG A 319 12.38 -19.52 30.98
CA ARG A 319 11.77 -20.56 31.81
C ARG A 319 10.26 -20.59 31.65
N GLU A 320 9.64 -19.42 31.54
CA GLU A 320 8.21 -19.23 31.32
C GLU A 320 7.81 -19.77 29.96
N PHE A 321 8.57 -19.47 28.90
CA PHE A 321 8.32 -20.01 27.56
C PHE A 321 8.55 -21.52 27.48
N GLU A 322 9.60 -22.04 28.11
CA GLU A 322 9.84 -23.49 28.18
C GLU A 322 8.73 -24.22 28.93
N ALA A 323 8.24 -23.66 30.04
CA ALA A 323 7.13 -24.24 30.79
C ALA A 323 5.83 -24.22 29.97
N ALA A 324 5.48 -23.07 29.37
CA ALA A 324 4.29 -22.93 28.54
C ALA A 324 4.33 -23.86 27.32
N ALA A 325 5.48 -23.99 26.66
CA ALA A 325 5.66 -24.92 25.54
C ALA A 325 5.44 -26.38 25.97
N ARG A 326 5.98 -26.80 27.12
CA ARG A 326 5.80 -28.17 27.64
C ARG A 326 4.35 -28.47 28.03
N GLU A 327 3.66 -27.51 28.64
CA GLU A 327 2.25 -27.65 28.98
C GLU A 327 1.39 -27.81 27.72
N LEU A 328 1.62 -26.96 26.70
CA LEU A 328 0.92 -27.07 25.43
C LEU A 328 1.24 -28.38 24.71
N GLU A 329 2.49 -28.85 24.75
CA GLU A 329 2.88 -30.16 24.20
C GLU A 329 2.13 -31.32 24.86
N ALA A 330 1.97 -31.30 26.19
CA ALA A 330 1.22 -32.33 26.90
C ALA A 330 -0.25 -32.34 26.46
N LEU A 331 -0.85 -31.15 26.29
CA LEU A 331 -2.22 -31.00 25.80
C LEU A 331 -2.36 -31.50 24.36
N VAL A 332 -1.42 -31.13 23.47
CA VAL A 332 -1.37 -31.58 22.06
C VAL A 332 -1.16 -33.10 21.97
N ALA A 333 -0.34 -33.69 22.84
CA ALA A 333 -0.09 -35.12 22.88
C ALA A 333 -1.38 -35.92 23.19
N SER A 334 -2.21 -35.39 24.09
CA SER A 334 -3.49 -35.99 24.50
C SER A 334 -4.64 -35.79 23.50
N TRP A 335 -4.47 -34.90 22.52
CA TRP A 335 -5.45 -34.62 21.48
C TRP A 335 -5.32 -35.64 20.33
N ASP A 336 -6.45 -36.11 19.80
CA ASP A 336 -6.49 -37.02 18.64
C ASP A 336 -5.96 -36.37 17.35
N GLY A 337 -5.99 -35.04 17.29
CA GLY A 337 -5.37 -34.23 16.26
C GLY A 337 -6.26 -33.88 15.07
N GLU A 338 -7.55 -34.20 15.15
CA GLU A 338 -8.54 -33.82 14.16
C GLU A 338 -9.68 -33.01 14.82
N GLY A 339 -10.07 -31.89 14.19
CA GLY A 339 -11.23 -31.10 14.61
C GLY A 339 -10.93 -29.97 15.58
N GLU A 340 -11.85 -29.71 16.50
CA GLU A 340 -11.79 -28.59 17.43
C GLU A 340 -10.75 -28.82 18.53
N PRO A 341 -10.02 -27.79 18.98
CA PRO A 341 -9.09 -27.94 20.09
C PRO A 341 -9.83 -28.38 21.36
N PRO A 342 -9.28 -29.31 22.15
CA PRO A 342 -9.89 -29.74 23.40
C PRO A 342 -10.13 -28.57 24.35
N ALA A 343 -11.23 -28.59 25.10
CA ALA A 343 -11.57 -27.54 26.06
C ALA A 343 -10.44 -27.23 27.06
N ALA A 344 -9.65 -28.23 27.46
CA ALA A 344 -8.48 -28.06 28.31
C ALA A 344 -7.38 -27.20 27.65
N MET A 345 -7.18 -27.36 26.34
CA MET A 345 -6.22 -26.55 25.56
C MET A 345 -6.68 -25.10 25.43
N VAL A 346 -7.99 -24.89 25.21
CA VAL A 346 -8.58 -23.55 25.14
C VAL A 346 -8.53 -22.85 26.49
N ALA A 347 -8.84 -23.56 27.59
CA ALA A 347 -8.77 -23.03 28.94
C ALA A 347 -7.33 -22.65 29.31
N TRP A 348 -6.36 -23.52 29.00
CA TRP A 348 -4.94 -23.21 29.15
C TRP A 348 -4.54 -21.95 28.39
N ALA A 349 -4.93 -21.84 27.11
CA ALA A 349 -4.58 -20.70 26.27
C ALA A 349 -5.15 -19.37 26.83
N TRP A 350 -6.40 -19.38 27.31
CA TRP A 350 -6.99 -18.22 27.99
C TRP A 350 -6.23 -17.84 29.26
N SER A 351 -5.89 -18.81 30.11
CA SER A 351 -5.12 -18.56 31.33
C SER A 351 -3.73 -18.01 31.02
N PHE A 352 -3.04 -18.58 30.03
CA PHE A 352 -1.73 -18.11 29.57
C PHE A 352 -1.81 -16.67 29.09
N LEU A 353 -2.74 -16.36 28.17
CA LEU A 353 -2.93 -15.02 27.62
C LEU A 353 -3.35 -13.98 28.66
N ALA A 354 -4.15 -14.36 29.67
CA ALA A 354 -4.51 -13.47 30.77
C ALA A 354 -3.34 -13.19 31.71
N SER A 355 -2.44 -14.15 31.89
CA SER A 355 -1.20 -13.99 32.66
C SER A 355 -0.07 -13.32 31.87
N TRP A 356 -0.25 -13.19 30.54
CA TRP A 356 0.76 -12.65 29.66
C TRP A 356 0.92 -11.14 29.88
N PRO A 357 2.12 -10.65 30.23
CA PRO A 357 2.33 -9.23 30.46
C PRO A 357 2.31 -8.48 29.13
N VAL A 358 1.12 -8.04 28.70
CA VAL A 358 0.98 -7.03 27.66
C VAL A 358 1.52 -5.72 28.24
N ASN A 359 2.72 -5.30 27.82
CA ASN A 359 3.37 -4.00 28.10
C ASN A 359 4.28 -3.85 29.34
N SER A 360 4.97 -4.88 29.83
CA SER A 360 6.11 -4.64 30.73
C SER A 360 7.41 -4.74 29.95
N GLU A 361 7.97 -3.61 29.49
CA GLU A 361 9.41 -3.59 29.21
C GLU A 361 10.12 -4.17 30.45
N PRO A 362 11.10 -5.08 30.29
CA PRO A 362 11.83 -5.59 31.42
C PRO A 362 12.57 -4.42 32.08
N VAL A 363 12.06 -3.98 33.23
CA VAL A 363 12.73 -3.03 34.11
C VAL A 363 14.08 -3.64 34.46
N ALA A 364 15.14 -2.96 34.01
CA ALA A 364 16.49 -3.31 34.42
C ALA A 364 16.52 -3.27 35.95
N SER A 365 16.74 -4.43 36.57
CA SER A 365 17.04 -4.48 38.00
C SER A 365 18.42 -3.84 38.18
N SER A 366 18.46 -2.76 38.97
CA SER A 366 19.65 -2.01 39.36
C SER A 366 20.66 -2.86 40.10
#